data_AF-A0A212L681-F1
#
_entry.id   AF-A0A212L681-F1
#
_cell.length_a   1.000
_cell.length_b   1.000
_cell.length_c   1.000
_cell.angle_alpha   90.00
_cell.angle_beta   90.00
_cell.angle_gamma   90.00
#
_symmetry.space_group_name_H-M   'P 1'
#
loop_
_entity.id
_entity.type
_entity.pdbx_description
1 polymer ?
#
loop_
_entity_poly.entity_id
_entity_poly.type
_entity_poly.pdbx_seq_one_letter_code
_entity_poly.pdbx_strand_id
1 'polypeptide(L)'
;MNPQWIRRLAVFFFGLALFAAPAAEARVVDGSVIMDQHMRENLCALTFDDGPSTNTPQLLDMLNEYGIPATFFLLGKQAERYPDIVRRILAEGHEVGNHSYSHPNLRLLSPANKAHEIARTDSILRSLGANPTFLRPPYGSYDTYTVTAAEELGLSIMLWSLDSRDWKSLPPNYATLRSTRGTIYAPGTLRGIFLFHDSHKRTVDDLPRIISDLRAGGCQRFVTVSDYLDGLLDPEPGMLMTRRTQPAGHPGNMEPDGPTPEATARKSGQPGEVRESFQELPPESYPAGTAALPLARTSRPWHAEDTAAAGETQRNDQGDSQASSADGGQIRLPVQQPAESPLRAAPLAPGPNSSLPAGGTVSKSDGSAKS
;
A
#
# COMPACT_ATOMS: atom_id res chain seq x y z
N MET A 1 -12.53 -81.26 -10.79
CA MET A 1 -13.40 -80.13 -11.20
C MET A 1 -12.79 -78.84 -10.68
N ASN A 2 -12.63 -77.89 -11.60
CA ASN A 2 -12.19 -76.50 -11.45
C ASN A 2 -13.41 -75.63 -10.98
N PRO A 3 -13.33 -74.31 -10.74
CA PRO A 3 -12.49 -73.52 -9.82
C PRO A 3 -13.30 -72.35 -9.16
N GLN A 4 -12.61 -71.29 -8.69
CA GLN A 4 -13.06 -69.88 -8.54
C GLN A 4 -13.63 -69.44 -7.18
N TRP A 5 -12.78 -68.91 -6.31
CA TRP A 5 -13.10 -67.67 -5.55
C TRP A 5 -11.82 -66.96 -5.05
N ILE A 6 -10.89 -66.65 -5.95
CA ILE A 6 -9.84 -65.67 -5.63
C ILE A 6 -10.50 -64.28 -5.68
N ARG A 7 -10.90 -63.76 -4.51
CA ARG A 7 -11.24 -62.33 -4.38
C ARG A 7 -9.95 -61.55 -4.16
N ARG A 8 -9.62 -60.81 -5.21
CA ARG A 8 -8.43 -59.97 -5.41
C ARG A 8 -8.31 -58.93 -4.28
N LEU A 9 -7.16 -58.91 -3.61
CA LEU A 9 -6.72 -57.78 -2.80
C LEU A 9 -6.26 -56.68 -3.76
N ALA A 10 -7.13 -55.72 -4.07
CA ALA A 10 -6.73 -54.52 -4.79
C ALA A 10 -6.12 -53.54 -3.77
N VAL A 11 -4.78 -53.57 -3.66
CA VAL A 11 -4.03 -52.54 -2.92
C VAL A 11 -4.06 -51.27 -3.78
N PHE A 12 -4.96 -50.35 -3.45
CA PHE A 12 -4.94 -48.99 -4.00
C PHE A 12 -3.81 -48.22 -3.30
N PHE A 13 -2.63 -48.16 -3.94
CA PHE A 13 -1.63 -47.15 -3.62
C PHE A 13 -2.16 -45.80 -4.11
N PHE A 14 -2.83 -45.05 -3.25
CA PHE A 14 -3.12 -43.65 -3.50
C PHE A 14 -1.80 -42.89 -3.30
N GLY A 15 -1.05 -42.72 -4.39
CA GLY A 15 0.12 -41.86 -4.42
C GLY A 15 -0.34 -40.43 -4.19
N LEU A 16 -0.09 -39.90 -2.98
CA LEU A 16 -0.20 -38.48 -2.70
C LEU A 16 0.92 -37.77 -3.47
N ALA A 17 0.65 -37.40 -4.72
CA ALA A 17 1.50 -36.48 -5.45
C ALA A 17 1.38 -35.12 -4.77
N LEU A 18 2.34 -34.81 -3.89
CA LEU A 18 2.63 -33.46 -3.45
C LEU A 18 3.09 -32.67 -4.69
N PHE A 19 2.14 -32.09 -5.41
CA PHE A 19 2.44 -31.03 -6.34
C PHE A 19 2.88 -29.83 -5.50
N ALA A 20 4.18 -29.69 -5.28
CA ALA A 20 4.74 -28.40 -4.93
C ALA A 20 4.35 -27.46 -6.07
N ALA A 21 3.41 -26.54 -5.81
CA ALA A 21 3.15 -25.45 -6.72
C ALA A 21 4.50 -24.78 -7.02
N PRO A 22 4.85 -24.51 -8.29
CA PRO A 22 6.06 -23.78 -8.57
C PRO A 22 5.98 -22.48 -7.78
N ALA A 23 7.01 -22.21 -6.96
CA ALA A 23 7.16 -20.91 -6.34
C ALA A 23 7.06 -19.89 -7.48
N ALA A 24 6.07 -18.99 -7.40
CA ALA A 24 5.96 -17.93 -8.40
C ALA A 24 7.32 -17.22 -8.45
N GLU A 25 7.92 -17.13 -9.64
CA GLU A 25 9.17 -16.38 -9.79
C GLU A 25 8.95 -14.97 -9.23
N ALA A 26 9.88 -14.50 -8.40
CA ALA A 26 9.77 -13.14 -7.88
C ALA A 26 9.82 -12.19 -9.07
N ARG A 27 8.74 -11.44 -9.24
CA ARG A 27 8.70 -10.40 -10.26
C ARG A 27 9.24 -9.10 -9.69
N VAL A 28 9.95 -8.36 -10.52
CA VAL A 28 10.19 -6.94 -10.26
C VAL A 28 8.97 -6.18 -10.79
N VAL A 29 8.24 -5.53 -9.88
CA VAL A 29 7.11 -4.68 -10.20
C VAL A 29 7.54 -3.23 -10.02
N ASP A 30 7.96 -2.64 -11.13
CA ASP A 30 8.34 -1.23 -11.20
C ASP A 30 7.21 -0.35 -11.73
N GLY A 31 7.46 0.95 -11.79
CA GLY A 31 6.48 1.89 -12.32
C GLY A 31 6.14 1.65 -13.79
N SER A 32 6.96 0.99 -14.59
CA SER A 32 6.57 0.64 -15.96
C SER A 32 5.51 -0.46 -15.95
N VAL A 33 5.77 -1.54 -15.22
CA VAL A 33 4.83 -2.66 -15.05
C VAL A 33 3.50 -2.18 -14.47
N ILE A 34 3.54 -1.35 -13.42
CA ILE A 34 2.34 -0.81 -12.75
C ILE A 34 1.48 0.02 -13.72
N MET A 35 2.12 0.80 -14.60
CA MET A 35 1.43 1.74 -15.49
C MET A 35 0.89 1.04 -16.75
N ASP A 36 1.59 0.03 -17.25
CA ASP A 36 1.22 -0.74 -18.43
C ASP A 36 0.08 -1.73 -18.14
N GLN A 37 -0.19 -2.03 -16.86
CA GLN A 37 -1.33 -2.85 -16.46
C GLN A 37 -2.65 -2.22 -16.90
N HIS A 38 -3.44 -3.00 -17.65
CA HIS A 38 -4.79 -2.60 -18.03
C HIS A 38 -5.71 -2.66 -16.80
N MET A 39 -6.43 -1.58 -16.55
CA MET A 39 -7.35 -1.48 -15.41
C MET A 39 -8.75 -1.10 -15.88
N ARG A 40 -9.75 -1.74 -15.30
CA ARG A 40 -11.17 -1.41 -15.50
C ARG A 40 -11.62 -0.22 -14.66
N GLU A 41 -10.94 -0.01 -13.54
CA GLU A 41 -11.18 1.09 -12.59
C GLU A 41 -9.87 1.82 -12.29
N ASN A 42 -9.98 3.08 -11.88
CA ASN A 42 -8.84 3.87 -11.43
C ASN A 42 -8.52 3.54 -9.96
N LEU A 43 -7.74 2.49 -9.75
CA LEU A 43 -7.33 2.04 -8.41
C LEU A 43 -6.13 2.84 -7.90
N CYS A 44 -6.10 3.17 -6.61
CA CYS A 44 -4.95 3.78 -5.95
C CYS A 44 -4.53 2.98 -4.73
N ALA A 45 -3.30 2.51 -4.70
CA ALA A 45 -2.72 1.92 -3.50
C ALA A 45 -1.91 2.98 -2.74
N LEU A 46 -2.35 3.29 -1.51
CA LEU A 46 -1.56 4.10 -0.58
C LEU A 46 -0.54 3.18 0.08
N THR A 47 0.74 3.51 -0.08
CA THR A 47 1.82 2.73 0.53
C THR A 47 2.68 3.61 1.42
N PHE A 48 3.04 3.09 2.59
CA PHE A 48 3.82 3.81 3.60
C PHE A 48 5.09 3.05 3.96
N ASP A 49 6.24 3.70 3.78
CA ASP A 49 7.56 3.15 4.07
C ASP A 49 8.10 3.66 5.42
N ASP A 50 9.17 3.01 5.90
CA ASP A 50 9.96 3.33 7.10
C ASP A 50 9.33 3.06 8.47
N GLY A 51 8.05 2.68 8.51
CA GLY A 51 7.33 2.33 9.72
C GLY A 51 7.71 0.97 10.34
N PRO A 52 7.05 0.59 11.44
CA PRO A 52 6.10 1.42 12.18
C PRO A 52 6.83 2.54 12.94
N SER A 53 6.13 3.64 13.18
CA SER A 53 6.62 4.78 13.94
C SER A 53 5.62 5.15 15.04
N THR A 54 5.97 6.15 15.85
CA THR A 54 5.03 6.71 16.84
C THR A 54 3.83 7.41 16.19
N ASN A 55 3.88 7.72 14.89
CA ASN A 55 2.78 8.35 14.16
C ASN A 55 1.83 7.33 13.53
N THR A 56 2.27 6.09 13.31
CA THR A 56 1.48 5.03 12.67
C THR A 56 0.11 4.81 13.34
N PRO A 57 -0.03 4.84 14.69
CA PRO A 57 -1.36 4.69 15.31
C PRO A 57 -2.36 5.77 14.88
N GLN A 58 -1.92 7.03 14.78
CA GLN A 58 -2.76 8.13 14.30
C GLN A 58 -3.15 7.93 12.83
N LEU A 59 -2.22 7.46 12.01
CA LEU A 59 -2.48 7.13 10.61
C LEU A 59 -3.53 6.01 10.48
N LEU A 60 -3.41 4.95 11.28
CA LEU A 60 -4.37 3.85 11.32
C LEU A 60 -5.78 4.32 11.73
N ASP A 61 -5.89 5.18 12.76
CA ASP A 61 -7.16 5.77 13.16
C ASP A 61 -7.85 6.49 11.99
N MET A 62 -7.09 7.31 11.25
CA MET A 62 -7.64 8.05 10.11
C MET A 62 -7.96 7.12 8.92
N LEU A 63 -7.11 6.15 8.61
CA LEU A 63 -7.39 5.17 7.53
C LEU A 63 -8.68 4.40 7.82
N ASN A 64 -8.90 4.00 9.07
CA ASN A 64 -10.14 3.36 9.51
C ASN A 64 -11.35 4.31 9.41
N GLU A 65 -11.20 5.58 9.81
CA GLU A 65 -12.26 6.60 9.66
C GLU A 65 -12.69 6.78 8.19
N TYR A 66 -11.73 6.76 7.26
CA TYR A 66 -12.00 6.87 5.83
C TYR A 66 -12.40 5.54 5.16
N GLY A 67 -12.28 4.41 5.86
CA GLY A 67 -12.48 3.07 5.30
C GLY A 67 -11.50 2.72 4.18
N ILE A 68 -10.24 3.14 4.30
CA ILE A 68 -9.21 2.99 3.26
C ILE A 68 -8.18 1.93 3.68
N PRO A 69 -8.07 0.81 2.92
CA PRO A 69 -6.95 -0.10 3.10
C PRO A 69 -5.65 0.52 2.57
N ALA A 70 -4.51 0.06 3.10
CA ALA A 70 -3.19 0.56 2.76
C ALA A 70 -2.16 -0.57 2.89
N THR A 71 -0.97 -0.35 2.35
CA THR A 71 0.16 -1.29 2.46
C THR A 71 1.33 -0.61 3.16
N PHE A 72 1.88 -1.26 4.18
CA PHE A 72 3.00 -0.73 4.98
C PHE A 72 4.26 -1.55 4.72
N PHE A 73 5.31 -0.93 4.20
CA PHE A 73 6.62 -1.54 4.03
C PHE A 73 7.47 -1.24 5.27
N LEU A 74 7.57 -2.25 6.13
CA LEU A 74 8.08 -2.07 7.48
C LEU A 74 9.58 -2.37 7.58
N LEU A 75 10.29 -1.56 8.36
CA LEU A 75 11.65 -1.84 8.77
C LEU A 75 11.66 -2.90 9.87
N GLY A 76 12.50 -3.92 9.73
CA GLY A 76 12.61 -4.99 10.73
C GLY A 76 12.94 -4.47 12.14
N LYS A 77 13.87 -3.50 12.25
CA LYS A 77 14.22 -2.88 13.54
C LYS A 77 13.05 -2.13 14.20
N GLN A 78 12.12 -1.59 13.40
CA GLN A 78 10.96 -0.88 13.92
C GLN A 78 9.85 -1.85 14.29
N ALA A 79 9.66 -2.92 13.51
CA ALA A 79 8.74 -4.00 13.83
C ALA A 79 9.10 -4.69 15.17
N GLU A 80 10.38 -4.92 15.45
CA GLU A 80 10.87 -5.40 16.76
C GLU A 80 10.52 -4.43 17.89
N ARG A 81 10.61 -3.12 17.62
CA ARG A 81 10.38 -2.07 18.62
C ARG A 81 8.90 -1.82 18.90
N TYR A 82 8.05 -1.97 17.89
CA TYR A 82 6.62 -1.68 17.96
C TYR A 82 5.76 -2.86 17.49
N PRO A 83 5.90 -4.05 18.12
CA PRO A 83 5.21 -5.26 17.67
C PRO A 83 3.69 -5.13 17.75
N ASP A 84 3.17 -4.38 18.73
CA ASP A 84 1.73 -4.14 18.89
C ASP A 84 1.17 -3.30 17.75
N ILE A 85 1.95 -2.36 17.21
CA ILE A 85 1.53 -1.57 16.04
C ILE A 85 1.47 -2.47 14.81
N VAL A 86 2.43 -3.39 14.60
CA VAL A 86 2.39 -4.35 13.49
C VAL A 86 1.13 -5.22 13.56
N ARG A 87 0.81 -5.76 14.74
CA ARG A 87 -0.42 -6.56 14.94
C ARG A 87 -1.67 -5.73 14.67
N ARG A 88 -1.67 -4.45 15.06
CA ARG A 88 -2.77 -3.53 14.78
C ARG A 88 -2.95 -3.27 13.28
N ILE A 89 -1.87 -3.03 12.54
CA ILE A 89 -1.89 -2.91 11.06
C ILE A 89 -2.62 -4.11 10.44
N LEU A 90 -2.24 -5.33 10.85
CA LEU A 90 -2.86 -6.55 10.34
C LEU A 90 -4.32 -6.71 10.77
N ALA A 91 -4.63 -6.44 12.04
CA ALA A 91 -5.98 -6.58 12.59
C ALA A 91 -7.00 -5.63 11.95
N GLU A 92 -6.53 -4.47 11.47
CA GLU A 92 -7.35 -3.48 10.76
C GLU A 92 -7.42 -3.72 9.25
N GLY A 93 -6.88 -4.84 8.76
CA GLY A 93 -7.03 -5.27 7.37
C GLY A 93 -6.05 -4.62 6.39
N HIS A 94 -4.97 -4.02 6.88
CA HIS A 94 -3.91 -3.48 6.04
C HIS A 94 -2.88 -4.56 5.67
N GLU A 95 -2.18 -4.34 4.57
CA GLU A 95 -1.14 -5.23 4.08
C GLU A 95 0.24 -4.83 4.64
N VAL A 96 1.11 -5.82 4.89
CA VAL A 96 2.48 -5.60 5.38
C VAL A 96 3.49 -6.17 4.38
N GLY A 97 4.45 -5.33 3.98
CA GLY A 97 5.61 -5.67 3.16
C GLY A 97 6.92 -5.53 3.92
N ASN A 98 7.98 -6.13 3.37
CA ASN A 98 9.34 -6.07 3.91
C ASN A 98 10.08 -4.82 3.37
N HIS A 99 10.78 -4.08 4.24
CA HIS A 99 11.58 -2.91 3.84
C HIS A 99 13.04 -2.96 4.29
N SER A 100 13.62 -4.16 4.40
CA SER A 100 14.93 -4.43 5.04
C SER A 100 14.94 -4.15 6.55
N TYR A 101 16.03 -4.55 7.22
CA TYR A 101 16.08 -4.49 8.67
C TYR A 101 16.47 -3.09 9.15
N SER A 102 17.52 -2.52 8.57
CA SER A 102 18.14 -1.28 9.03
C SER A 102 18.00 -0.09 8.08
N HIS A 103 17.36 -0.28 6.92
CA HIS A 103 17.24 0.69 5.82
C HIS A 103 18.57 1.04 5.07
N PRO A 104 19.49 0.08 4.81
CA PRO A 104 20.68 0.38 4.02
C PRO A 104 20.34 0.39 2.52
N ASN A 105 21.13 1.10 1.71
CA ASN A 105 21.09 0.89 0.27
C ASN A 105 21.61 -0.52 -0.04
N LEU A 106 20.70 -1.46 -0.34
CA LEU A 106 21.02 -2.88 -0.51
C LEU A 106 22.07 -3.10 -1.61
N ARG A 107 22.04 -2.30 -2.70
CA ARG A 107 23.00 -2.39 -3.80
C ARG A 107 24.45 -2.18 -3.35
N LEU A 108 24.68 -1.45 -2.25
CA LEU A 108 26.01 -1.17 -1.73
C LEU A 108 26.55 -2.23 -0.75
N LEU A 109 25.71 -3.20 -0.37
CA LEU A 109 26.10 -4.27 0.55
C LEU A 109 26.72 -5.48 -0.15
N SER A 110 27.41 -6.36 0.58
CA SER A 110 27.75 -7.69 0.08
C SER A 110 26.48 -8.54 -0.10
N PRO A 111 26.47 -9.58 -0.97
CA PRO A 111 25.34 -10.49 -1.10
C PRO A 111 24.85 -11.09 0.23
N ALA A 112 25.77 -11.52 1.09
CA ALA A 112 25.44 -12.06 2.42
C ALA A 112 24.74 -11.02 3.32
N ASN A 113 25.23 -9.76 3.32
CA ASN A 113 24.62 -8.71 4.13
C ASN A 113 23.24 -8.29 3.60
N LYS A 114 23.03 -8.31 2.27
CA LYS A 114 21.70 -8.11 1.67
C LYS A 114 20.72 -9.19 2.14
N ALA A 115 21.10 -10.46 2.01
CA ALA A 115 20.28 -11.60 2.43
C ALA A 115 19.94 -11.52 3.92
N HIS A 116 20.91 -11.17 4.77
CA HIS A 116 20.69 -10.99 6.20
C HIS A 116 19.67 -9.87 6.51
N GLU A 117 19.78 -8.71 5.85
CA GLU A 117 18.84 -7.59 6.02
C GLU A 117 17.40 -7.97 5.65
N ILE A 118 17.23 -8.71 4.57
CA ILE A 118 15.90 -9.11 4.06
C ILE A 118 15.33 -10.24 4.92
N ALA A 119 16.08 -11.33 5.12
CA ALA A 119 15.63 -12.53 5.83
C ALA A 119 15.35 -12.27 7.31
N ARG A 120 16.15 -11.44 7.98
CA ARG A 120 15.89 -11.07 9.37
C ARG A 120 14.55 -10.34 9.49
N THR A 121 14.29 -9.39 8.59
CA THR A 121 13.03 -8.64 8.56
C THR A 121 11.84 -9.56 8.29
N ASP A 122 11.97 -10.45 7.31
CA ASP A 122 10.92 -11.42 6.97
C ASP A 122 10.57 -12.31 8.16
N SER A 123 11.58 -12.85 8.85
CA SER A 123 11.40 -13.67 10.06
C SER A 123 10.66 -12.91 11.18
N ILE A 124 11.06 -11.65 11.45
CA ILE A 124 10.41 -10.81 12.45
C ILE A 124 8.93 -10.58 12.07
N LEU A 125 8.67 -10.17 10.84
CA LEU A 125 7.30 -9.88 10.38
C LEU A 125 6.41 -11.13 10.44
N ARG A 126 6.92 -12.28 9.99
CA ARG A 126 6.21 -13.57 10.10
C ARG A 126 5.93 -13.96 11.54
N SER A 127 6.87 -13.73 12.46
CA SER A 127 6.67 -14.00 13.89
C SER A 127 5.57 -13.13 14.52
N LEU A 128 5.27 -11.98 13.93
CA LEU A 128 4.21 -11.06 14.34
C LEU A 128 2.86 -11.34 13.65
N GLY A 129 2.79 -12.38 12.81
CA GLY A 129 1.58 -12.80 12.10
C GLY A 129 1.42 -12.21 10.70
N ALA A 130 2.37 -11.41 10.21
CA ALA A 130 2.35 -10.95 8.83
C ALA A 130 2.75 -12.10 7.88
N ASN A 131 2.33 -12.01 6.62
CA ASN A 131 2.84 -12.90 5.57
C ASN A 131 3.28 -12.05 4.37
N PRO A 132 4.45 -11.38 4.46
CA PRO A 132 4.93 -10.53 3.39
C PRO A 132 5.10 -11.32 2.09
N THR A 133 4.61 -10.75 1.00
CA THR A 133 4.82 -11.25 -0.38
C THR A 133 5.68 -10.28 -1.20
N PHE A 134 5.98 -9.12 -0.62
CA PHE A 134 6.70 -8.04 -1.28
C PHE A 134 7.89 -7.56 -0.44
N LEU A 135 9.01 -7.33 -1.11
CA LEU A 135 10.13 -6.54 -0.63
C LEU A 135 10.12 -5.21 -1.39
N ARG A 136 10.10 -4.09 -0.68
CA ARG A 136 10.48 -2.79 -1.23
C ARG A 136 11.92 -2.50 -0.82
N PRO A 137 12.90 -2.48 -1.73
CA PRO A 137 14.28 -2.12 -1.39
C PRO A 137 14.36 -0.65 -0.94
N PRO A 138 15.07 -0.33 0.14
CA PRO A 138 15.39 1.06 0.50
C PRO A 138 15.90 1.86 -0.70
N TYR A 139 15.41 3.10 -0.83
CA TYR A 139 15.71 4.00 -1.95
C TYR A 139 15.29 3.48 -3.34
N GLY A 140 14.51 2.39 -3.41
CA GLY A 140 14.22 1.66 -4.65
C GLY A 140 15.48 1.06 -5.30
N SER A 141 16.57 0.91 -4.54
CA SER A 141 17.87 0.49 -5.08
C SER A 141 18.11 -1.00 -4.86
N TYR A 142 18.26 -1.74 -5.97
CA TYR A 142 18.47 -3.19 -5.96
C TYR A 142 19.42 -3.61 -7.08
N ASP A 143 19.85 -4.86 -7.02
CA ASP A 143 20.63 -5.58 -8.03
C ASP A 143 20.17 -7.04 -8.09
N THR A 144 20.81 -7.86 -8.93
CA THR A 144 20.47 -9.29 -9.09
C THR A 144 20.54 -10.06 -7.78
N TYR A 145 21.52 -9.77 -6.91
CA TYR A 145 21.64 -10.42 -5.60
C TYR A 145 20.49 -10.06 -4.66
N THR A 146 19.97 -8.84 -4.77
CA THR A 146 18.79 -8.40 -4.02
C THR A 146 17.55 -9.16 -4.48
N VAL A 147 17.38 -9.35 -5.80
CA VAL A 147 16.27 -10.12 -6.37
C VAL A 147 16.35 -11.58 -5.92
N THR A 148 17.52 -12.23 -6.03
CA THR A 148 17.70 -13.62 -5.60
C THR A 148 17.40 -13.80 -4.10
N ALA A 149 17.86 -12.89 -3.24
CA ALA A 149 17.56 -12.97 -1.81
C ALA A 149 16.05 -12.78 -1.50
N ALA A 150 15.32 -12.03 -2.33
CA ALA A 150 13.87 -11.90 -2.23
C ALA A 150 13.17 -13.18 -2.71
N GLU A 151 13.59 -13.75 -3.84
CA GLU A 151 13.09 -15.01 -4.42
C GLU A 151 13.19 -16.18 -3.44
N GLU A 152 14.31 -16.32 -2.75
CA GLU A 152 14.54 -17.38 -1.76
C GLU A 152 13.52 -17.35 -0.60
N LEU A 153 12.89 -16.20 -0.36
CA LEU A 153 11.86 -15.98 0.67
C LEU A 153 10.44 -15.89 0.09
N GLY A 154 10.28 -16.08 -1.23
CA GLY A 154 9.01 -15.93 -1.92
C GLY A 154 8.52 -14.48 -2.03
N LEU A 155 9.44 -13.51 -1.98
CA LEU A 155 9.13 -12.08 -2.04
C LEU A 155 9.36 -11.53 -3.45
N SER A 156 8.40 -10.79 -3.99
CA SER A 156 8.56 -9.99 -5.21
C SER A 156 9.13 -8.60 -4.89
N ILE A 157 9.93 -8.02 -5.79
CA ILE A 157 10.39 -6.63 -5.64
C ILE A 157 9.24 -5.68 -6.00
N MET A 158 8.88 -4.80 -5.08
CA MET A 158 7.76 -3.86 -5.24
C MET A 158 8.23 -2.41 -5.13
N LEU A 159 8.15 -1.69 -6.23
CA LEU A 159 8.41 -0.24 -6.25
C LEU A 159 7.08 0.52 -6.24
N TRP A 160 7.05 1.66 -6.93
CA TRP A 160 5.91 2.56 -7.01
C TRP A 160 5.82 3.16 -8.41
N SER A 161 4.63 3.63 -8.78
CA SER A 161 4.44 4.41 -10.00
C SER A 161 4.44 5.91 -9.73
N LEU A 162 4.09 6.37 -8.53
CA LEU A 162 4.11 7.79 -8.15
C LEU A 162 4.86 8.00 -6.83
N ASP A 163 5.85 8.89 -6.86
CA ASP A 163 6.62 9.31 -5.69
C ASP A 163 6.06 10.63 -5.16
N SER A 164 5.52 10.63 -3.94
CA SER A 164 5.01 11.86 -3.33
C SER A 164 6.14 12.83 -2.95
N ARG A 165 7.37 12.33 -2.75
CA ARG A 165 8.51 13.09 -2.21
C ARG A 165 8.20 13.79 -0.88
N ASP A 166 7.25 13.25 -0.14
CA ASP A 166 6.82 13.74 1.17
C ASP A 166 7.97 13.82 2.18
N TRP A 167 8.98 12.95 2.06
CA TRP A 167 10.25 12.98 2.80
C TRP A 167 11.09 14.26 2.57
N LYS A 168 10.88 14.96 1.46
CA LYS A 168 11.49 16.26 1.16
C LYS A 168 10.55 17.42 1.49
N SER A 169 9.34 17.38 0.96
CA SER A 169 8.32 18.43 1.09
C SER A 169 6.97 17.91 0.64
N LEU A 170 5.88 18.36 1.25
CA LEU A 170 4.54 17.99 0.80
C LEU A 170 4.23 18.59 -0.59
N PRO A 171 3.75 17.79 -1.55
CA PRO A 171 3.25 18.28 -2.83
C PRO A 171 2.12 19.30 -2.67
N PRO A 172 2.03 20.32 -3.54
CA PRO A 172 0.91 21.24 -3.54
C PRO A 172 -0.42 20.56 -3.94
N ASN A 173 -0.35 19.52 -4.78
CA ASN A 173 -1.51 18.72 -5.18
C ASN A 173 -1.08 17.29 -5.56
N TYR A 174 -1.60 16.28 -4.87
CA TYR A 174 -1.26 14.88 -5.09
C TYR A 174 -1.78 14.31 -6.42
N ALA A 175 -2.82 14.90 -7.01
CA ALA A 175 -3.33 14.49 -8.33
C ALA A 175 -2.39 14.84 -9.49
N THR A 176 -1.43 15.74 -9.26
CA THR A 176 -0.50 16.25 -10.28
C THR A 176 0.89 15.63 -10.21
N LEU A 177 1.06 14.60 -9.39
CA LEU A 177 2.31 13.86 -9.29
C LEU A 177 2.72 13.32 -10.66
N ARG A 178 4.01 13.43 -10.96
CA ARG A 178 4.60 12.78 -12.12
C ARG A 178 4.86 11.33 -11.78
N SER A 179 4.43 10.43 -12.66
CA SER A 179 4.81 9.03 -12.55
C SER A 179 6.33 8.89 -12.67
N THR A 180 6.85 7.73 -12.30
CA THR A 180 8.28 7.39 -12.48
C THR A 180 8.71 7.40 -13.96
N ARG A 181 7.76 7.40 -14.91
CA ARG A 181 7.99 7.61 -16.35
C ARG A 181 7.94 9.08 -16.79
N GLY A 182 7.69 10.01 -15.86
CA GLY A 182 7.58 11.45 -16.12
C GLY A 182 6.20 11.93 -16.57
N THR A 183 5.23 11.03 -16.67
CA THR A 183 3.85 11.30 -17.14
C THR A 183 3.02 11.93 -16.03
N ILE A 184 2.26 12.97 -16.35
CA ILE A 184 1.16 13.45 -15.51
C ILE A 184 -0.12 12.82 -16.06
N TYR A 185 -0.95 12.27 -15.19
CA TYR A 185 -2.23 11.69 -15.59
C TYR A 185 -3.16 12.75 -16.18
N ALA A 186 -3.95 12.35 -17.18
CA ALA A 186 -5.04 13.20 -17.64
C ALA A 186 -6.06 13.38 -16.50
N PRO A 187 -6.72 14.55 -16.38
CA PRO A 187 -7.74 14.77 -15.36
C PRO A 187 -8.76 13.63 -15.34
N GLY A 188 -9.05 13.09 -14.16
CA GLY A 188 -10.01 12.00 -13.98
C GLY A 188 -9.50 10.60 -14.28
N THR A 189 -8.21 10.43 -14.59
CA THR A 189 -7.62 9.10 -14.92
C THR A 189 -6.53 8.63 -13.95
N LEU A 190 -6.36 9.34 -12.82
CA LEU A 190 -5.33 9.04 -11.85
C LEU A 190 -5.51 7.65 -11.22
N ARG A 191 -4.46 6.85 -11.30
CA ARG A 191 -4.36 5.52 -10.68
C ARG A 191 -2.90 5.24 -10.32
N GLY A 192 -2.64 4.18 -9.57
CA GLY A 192 -1.27 3.68 -9.35
C GLY A 192 -0.96 3.34 -7.90
N ILE A 193 0.32 3.05 -7.67
CA ILE A 193 0.87 2.78 -6.34
C ILE A 193 1.67 4.01 -5.92
N PHE A 194 1.25 4.62 -4.81
CA PHE A 194 1.78 5.88 -4.30
C PHE A 194 2.72 5.64 -3.12
N LEU A 195 3.93 6.18 -3.20
CA LEU A 195 4.93 6.13 -2.14
C LEU A 195 4.76 7.30 -1.17
N PHE A 196 4.59 6.98 0.11
CA PHE A 196 4.58 7.88 1.26
C PHE A 196 5.43 7.31 2.40
N HIS A 197 5.66 8.08 3.46
CA HIS A 197 6.41 7.63 4.64
C HIS A 197 5.63 8.01 5.92
N ASP A 198 5.22 7.02 6.70
CA ASP A 198 4.48 7.25 7.96
C ASP A 198 5.41 7.62 9.13
N SER A 199 6.72 7.52 8.93
CA SER A 199 7.75 8.06 9.83
C SER A 199 7.73 9.60 9.90
N HIS A 200 7.09 10.26 8.93
CA HIS A 200 6.95 11.71 8.88
C HIS A 200 5.55 12.16 9.34
N LYS A 201 5.49 12.80 10.51
CA LYS A 201 4.22 13.32 11.06
C LYS A 201 3.47 14.25 10.09
N ARG A 202 4.19 15.08 9.33
CA ARG A 202 3.59 15.95 8.31
C ARG A 202 2.82 15.18 7.22
N THR A 203 3.28 13.98 6.87
CA THR A 203 2.60 13.13 5.88
C THR A 203 1.33 12.55 6.48
N VAL A 204 1.43 12.06 7.72
CA VAL A 204 0.28 11.53 8.47
C VAL A 204 -0.80 12.58 8.62
N ASP A 205 -0.45 13.78 9.08
CA ASP A 205 -1.40 14.89 9.28
C ASP A 205 -2.06 15.37 7.98
N ASP A 206 -1.42 15.12 6.84
CA ASP A 206 -1.88 15.56 5.53
C ASP A 206 -2.70 14.49 4.78
N LEU A 207 -2.95 13.34 5.40
CA LEU A 207 -3.78 12.26 4.84
C LEU A 207 -5.15 12.74 4.32
N PRO A 208 -5.90 13.63 5.01
CA PRO A 208 -7.16 14.14 4.47
C PRO A 208 -7.00 14.82 3.10
N ARG A 209 -5.92 15.57 2.91
CA ARG A 209 -5.62 16.24 1.65
C ARG A 209 -5.14 15.26 0.59
N ILE A 210 -4.32 14.28 0.97
CA ILE A 210 -3.92 13.16 0.09
C ILE A 210 -5.19 12.50 -0.48
N ILE A 211 -6.12 12.08 0.38
CA ILE A 211 -7.35 11.40 -0.06
C ILE A 211 -8.19 12.29 -0.96
N SER A 212 -8.39 13.55 -0.56
CA SER A 212 -9.17 14.53 -1.33
C SER A 212 -8.59 14.76 -2.72
N ASP A 213 -7.29 15.05 -2.81
CA ASP A 213 -6.60 15.31 -4.07
C ASP A 213 -6.65 14.08 -4.98
N LEU A 214 -6.39 12.87 -4.45
CA LEU A 214 -6.40 11.65 -5.25
C LEU A 214 -7.80 11.35 -5.81
N ARG A 215 -8.86 11.49 -5.00
CA ARG A 215 -10.25 11.36 -5.46
C ARG A 215 -10.57 12.39 -6.56
N ALA A 216 -10.20 13.65 -6.36
CA ALA A 216 -10.38 14.71 -7.36
C ALA A 216 -9.60 14.44 -8.66
N GLY A 217 -8.45 13.76 -8.55
CA GLY A 217 -7.64 13.30 -9.69
C GLY A 217 -8.25 12.15 -10.50
N GLY A 218 -9.33 11.53 -10.00
CA GLY A 218 -10.01 10.42 -10.65
C GLY A 218 -9.80 9.06 -10.00
N CYS A 219 -9.18 9.02 -8.82
CA CYS A 219 -9.09 7.79 -8.04
C CYS A 219 -10.49 7.30 -7.64
N GLN A 220 -10.88 6.14 -8.14
CA GLN A 220 -12.20 5.56 -7.90
C GLN A 220 -12.24 4.72 -6.63
N ARG A 221 -11.14 4.02 -6.31
CA ARG A 221 -11.07 3.14 -5.15
C ARG A 221 -9.66 3.01 -4.60
N PHE A 222 -9.58 2.99 -3.28
CA PHE A 222 -8.33 2.70 -2.57
C PHE A 222 -8.23 1.22 -2.24
N VAL A 223 -7.04 0.65 -2.43
CA VAL A 223 -6.79 -0.80 -2.39
C VAL A 223 -5.42 -1.09 -1.79
N THR A 224 -5.17 -2.33 -1.37
CA THR A 224 -3.80 -2.78 -1.05
C THR A 224 -2.98 -2.98 -2.33
N VAL A 225 -1.67 -3.22 -2.21
CA VAL A 225 -0.81 -3.52 -3.36
C VAL A 225 -1.20 -4.86 -3.99
N SER A 226 -1.46 -5.89 -3.20
CA SER A 226 -1.94 -7.18 -3.72
C SER A 226 -3.23 -7.00 -4.54
N ASP A 227 -4.22 -6.31 -3.98
CA ASP A 227 -5.50 -6.03 -4.65
C ASP A 227 -5.33 -5.21 -5.94
N TYR A 228 -4.40 -4.24 -5.94
CA TYR A 228 -4.07 -3.46 -7.14
C TYR A 228 -3.54 -4.38 -8.25
N LEU A 229 -2.62 -5.28 -7.93
CA LEU A 229 -1.94 -6.12 -8.91
C LEU A 229 -2.82 -7.24 -9.45
N ASP A 230 -3.76 -7.73 -8.66
CA ASP A 230 -4.74 -8.72 -9.11
C ASP A 230 -5.64 -8.13 -10.22
N GLY A 231 -5.83 -6.80 -10.26
CA GLY A 231 -6.49 -6.07 -11.35
C GLY A 231 -7.97 -6.43 -11.57
N LEU A 232 -8.47 -7.40 -10.82
CA LEU A 232 -9.78 -8.03 -10.89
C LEU A 232 -10.38 -8.05 -9.48
N LEU A 233 -10.50 -6.86 -8.89
CA LEU A 233 -11.48 -6.73 -7.82
C LEU A 233 -12.84 -6.74 -8.52
N ASP A 234 -13.67 -7.72 -8.19
CA ASP A 234 -15.07 -7.71 -8.58
C ASP A 234 -15.67 -6.35 -8.23
N PRO A 235 -16.58 -5.79 -9.06
CA PRO A 235 -17.32 -4.62 -8.63
C PRO A 235 -18.00 -4.99 -7.31
N GLU A 236 -17.74 -4.21 -6.25
CA GLU A 236 -18.53 -4.30 -5.01
C GLU A 236 -20.00 -4.37 -5.42
N PRO A 237 -20.76 -5.42 -5.01
CA PRO A 237 -22.15 -5.54 -5.40
C PRO A 237 -22.84 -4.25 -4.99
N GLY A 238 -23.28 -3.47 -5.98
CA GLY A 238 -23.73 -2.11 -5.79
C GLY A 238 -24.69 -2.06 -4.61
N MET A 239 -24.26 -1.44 -3.52
CA MET A 239 -25.15 -1.19 -2.38
C MET A 239 -26.41 -0.56 -2.94
N LEU A 240 -27.52 -1.25 -2.68
CA LEU A 240 -28.90 -0.93 -3.06
C LEU A 240 -29.13 0.59 -3.14
N MET A 241 -28.93 1.16 -4.32
CA MET A 241 -29.42 2.50 -4.63
C MET A 241 -30.94 2.40 -4.61
N THR A 242 -31.51 2.84 -3.49
CA THR A 242 -32.85 3.37 -3.30
C THR A 242 -33.96 2.59 -4.01
N ARG A 243 -34.76 1.89 -3.19
CA ARG A 243 -36.17 1.60 -3.48
C ARG A 243 -36.78 2.85 -4.13
N ARG A 244 -37.07 2.77 -5.43
CA ARG A 244 -37.84 3.79 -6.16
C ARG A 244 -39.18 3.87 -5.44
N THR A 245 -39.36 4.86 -4.57
CA THR A 245 -40.67 5.19 -4.03
C THR A 245 -41.48 5.74 -5.19
N GLN A 246 -42.29 4.89 -5.82
CA GLN A 246 -43.45 5.34 -6.56
C GLN A 246 -44.28 6.23 -5.63
N PRO A 247 -44.70 7.43 -6.06
CA PRO A 247 -45.72 8.16 -5.32
C PRO A 247 -46.99 7.31 -5.30
N ALA A 248 -47.49 7.05 -4.10
CA ALA A 248 -48.80 6.46 -3.91
C ALA A 248 -49.85 7.39 -4.55
N GLY A 249 -50.56 6.86 -5.57
CA GLY A 249 -51.72 7.53 -6.13
C GLY A 249 -52.80 7.72 -5.07
N HIS A 250 -53.34 8.92 -5.00
CA HIS A 250 -54.58 9.21 -4.28
C HIS A 250 -55.77 8.57 -5.03
N PRO A 251 -56.77 8.01 -4.33
CA PRO A 251 -57.96 7.44 -4.96
C PRO A 251 -58.96 8.55 -5.30
N GLY A 252 -59.52 8.52 -6.51
CA GLY A 252 -60.50 9.52 -6.93
C GLY A 252 -61.18 9.19 -8.24
N ASN A 253 -62.20 8.34 -8.14
CA ASN A 253 -63.43 8.26 -8.94
C ASN A 253 -63.38 7.85 -10.43
N MET A 254 -64.17 6.81 -10.64
CA MET A 254 -64.61 6.10 -11.83
C MET A 254 -65.69 6.89 -12.59
N GLU A 255 -65.60 7.00 -13.92
CA GLU A 255 -66.63 6.62 -14.94
C GLU A 255 -66.35 7.18 -16.36
N PRO A 256 -66.96 6.65 -17.45
CA PRO A 256 -66.20 6.11 -18.58
C PRO A 256 -66.56 6.71 -19.98
N ASP A 257 -66.01 6.05 -21.00
CA ASP A 257 -66.40 6.00 -22.43
C ASP A 257 -65.86 7.03 -23.43
N GLY A 258 -65.20 6.49 -24.47
CA GLY A 258 -65.46 6.91 -25.85
C GLY A 258 -64.24 7.39 -26.68
N PRO A 259 -64.23 7.18 -28.01
CA PRO A 259 -63.06 6.61 -28.70
C PRO A 259 -62.22 7.60 -29.54
N THR A 260 -61.08 7.07 -30.00
CA THR A 260 -60.14 7.61 -31.01
C THR A 260 -60.80 8.13 -32.28
N PRO A 261 -60.10 9.01 -33.04
CA PRO A 261 -59.61 8.52 -34.34
C PRO A 261 -58.20 9.00 -34.76
N GLU A 262 -57.75 8.32 -35.82
CA GLU A 262 -56.49 8.35 -36.55
C GLU A 262 -56.01 9.69 -37.15
N ALA A 263 -54.67 9.72 -37.34
CA ALA A 263 -53.89 10.19 -38.48
C ALA A 263 -54.05 11.64 -39.01
N THR A 264 -52.93 12.34 -39.15
CA THR A 264 -52.37 12.71 -40.47
C THR A 264 -51.01 13.38 -40.36
N ALA A 265 -50.19 13.14 -41.38
CA ALA A 265 -48.84 13.66 -41.56
C ALA A 265 -48.81 15.13 -42.05
N ARG A 266 -47.73 15.86 -41.73
CA ARG A 266 -46.74 16.42 -42.69
C ARG A 266 -45.93 17.61 -42.13
N LYS A 267 -44.62 17.54 -42.42
CA LYS A 267 -43.69 18.60 -42.89
C LYS A 267 -43.15 19.71 -41.97
N SER A 268 -41.81 19.63 -41.84
CA SER A 268 -40.79 20.68 -42.04
C SER A 268 -40.79 21.96 -41.19
N GLY A 269 -39.70 22.14 -40.44
CA GLY A 269 -39.24 23.45 -39.97
C GLY A 269 -38.28 23.34 -38.78
N GLN A 270 -36.99 23.57 -39.02
CA GLN A 270 -36.02 24.03 -38.02
C GLN A 270 -35.30 25.27 -38.60
N PRO A 271 -34.61 26.11 -37.80
CA PRO A 271 -34.34 26.00 -36.36
C PRO A 271 -34.70 27.28 -35.57
N GLY A 272 -35.00 27.13 -34.28
CA GLY A 272 -35.16 28.23 -33.33
C GLY A 272 -34.44 27.89 -32.02
N GLU A 273 -33.59 28.81 -31.58
CA GLU A 273 -32.70 28.75 -30.42
C GLU A 273 -33.37 28.23 -29.15
N VAL A 274 -32.71 27.31 -28.45
CA VAL A 274 -33.04 26.93 -27.07
C VAL A 274 -31.92 27.42 -26.16
N ARG A 275 -32.22 28.48 -25.40
CA ARG A 275 -31.50 28.87 -24.20
C ARG A 275 -31.75 27.82 -23.13
N GLU A 276 -30.72 27.08 -22.72
CA GLU A 276 -30.78 26.32 -21.47
C GLU A 276 -30.36 27.22 -20.31
N SER A 277 -31.33 27.49 -19.44
CA SER A 277 -31.16 28.14 -18.14
C SER A 277 -30.58 27.14 -17.15
N PHE A 278 -29.36 27.38 -16.70
CA PHE A 278 -28.73 26.69 -15.58
C PHE A 278 -29.35 27.23 -14.28
N GLN A 279 -29.95 26.36 -13.46
CA GLN A 279 -30.44 26.72 -12.14
C GLN A 279 -29.46 26.16 -11.11
N GLU A 280 -28.65 27.05 -10.54
CA GLU A 280 -27.75 26.80 -9.42
C GLU A 280 -28.58 26.52 -8.16
N LEU A 281 -28.31 25.41 -7.46
CA LEU A 281 -28.88 25.12 -6.15
C LEU A 281 -27.92 25.56 -5.04
N PRO A 282 -28.41 26.19 -3.96
CA PRO A 282 -27.56 26.78 -2.91
C PRO A 282 -26.98 25.73 -1.96
N PRO A 283 -25.86 26.03 -1.28
CA PRO A 283 -25.25 25.14 -0.31
C PRO A 283 -25.89 25.37 1.05
N GLU A 284 -26.42 24.33 1.71
CA GLU A 284 -26.30 24.18 3.17
C GLU A 284 -26.91 22.89 3.73
N SER A 285 -26.24 22.40 4.78
CA SER A 285 -26.70 21.52 5.86
C SER A 285 -26.84 20.01 5.60
N TYR A 286 -25.83 19.25 6.05
CA TYR A 286 -26.00 17.85 6.44
C TYR A 286 -26.29 17.79 7.95
N PRO A 287 -27.37 17.13 8.41
CA PRO A 287 -27.56 16.88 9.84
C PRO A 287 -26.67 15.72 10.29
N ALA A 288 -26.03 15.89 11.46
CA ALA A 288 -25.34 14.84 12.18
C ALA A 288 -26.31 13.71 12.53
N GLY A 289 -26.10 12.53 11.94
CA GLY A 289 -26.84 11.31 12.24
C GLY A 289 -25.99 10.36 13.07
N THR A 290 -26.20 10.34 14.38
CA THR A 290 -25.74 9.29 15.29
C THR A 290 -26.53 8.01 15.02
N ALA A 291 -25.92 7.05 14.33
CA ALA A 291 -26.37 5.66 14.32
C ALA A 291 -25.17 4.74 14.09
N ALA A 292 -24.97 3.79 14.99
CA ALA A 292 -23.95 2.75 14.85
C ALA A 292 -24.26 1.90 13.61
N LEU A 293 -23.36 1.92 12.63
CA LEU A 293 -23.43 1.06 11.45
C LEU A 293 -22.82 -0.31 11.78
N PRO A 294 -23.38 -1.42 11.26
CA PRO A 294 -22.88 -2.76 11.52
C PRO A 294 -21.55 -2.99 10.79
N LEU A 295 -20.55 -3.47 11.53
CA LEU A 295 -19.25 -3.91 11.02
C LEU A 295 -19.45 -4.88 9.86
N ALA A 296 -18.88 -4.54 8.70
CA ALA A 296 -18.75 -5.47 7.58
C ALA A 296 -17.88 -6.65 8.04
N ARG A 297 -18.35 -7.86 7.72
CA ARG A 297 -17.86 -9.13 8.25
C ARG A 297 -16.44 -9.41 7.73
N THR A 298 -15.55 -9.63 8.68
CA THR A 298 -14.22 -10.23 8.51
C THR A 298 -14.26 -11.48 7.63
N SER A 299 -13.29 -11.61 6.74
CA SER A 299 -12.88 -12.88 6.15
C SER A 299 -12.52 -13.88 7.27
N ARG A 300 -13.39 -14.89 7.43
CA ARG A 300 -13.31 -16.13 8.24
C ARG A 300 -12.10 -16.30 9.20
N PRO A 301 -12.34 -16.52 10.51
CA PRO A 301 -11.34 -17.11 11.38
C PRO A 301 -11.18 -18.61 11.09
N TRP A 302 -9.92 -19.07 11.16
CA TRP A 302 -9.55 -20.49 11.12
C TRP A 302 -10.07 -21.19 12.40
N HIS A 303 -10.77 -22.30 12.26
CA HIS A 303 -11.14 -23.17 13.38
C HIS A 303 -9.93 -24.03 13.76
N ALA A 304 -9.44 -23.90 14.99
CA ALA A 304 -8.57 -24.92 15.59
C ALA A 304 -9.47 -26.05 16.10
N GLU A 305 -9.29 -27.25 15.57
CA GLU A 305 -9.96 -28.45 16.07
C GLU A 305 -9.40 -28.86 17.44
N ASP A 306 -10.33 -29.26 18.31
CA ASP A 306 -10.10 -29.81 19.63
C ASP A 306 -9.14 -31.01 19.61
N THR A 307 -8.08 -30.94 20.42
CA THR A 307 -7.45 -32.13 21.01
C THR A 307 -7.30 -31.91 22.51
N ALA A 308 -8.37 -32.21 23.25
CA ALA A 308 -8.28 -32.46 24.69
C ALA A 308 -8.32 -33.98 24.91
N ALA A 309 -7.16 -34.58 25.22
CA ALA A 309 -7.09 -35.86 25.90
C ALA A 309 -5.79 -36.00 26.70
N ALA A 310 -5.96 -35.92 28.02
CA ALA A 310 -5.24 -36.64 29.08
C ALA A 310 -3.75 -36.36 29.30
N GLY A 311 -3.43 -35.94 30.54
CA GLY A 311 -2.08 -36.02 31.07
C GLY A 311 -1.83 -35.17 32.32
N GLU A 312 -2.65 -35.32 33.36
CA GLU A 312 -2.27 -34.87 34.70
C GLU A 312 -0.93 -35.48 35.09
N THR A 313 0.02 -34.65 35.54
CA THR A 313 1.08 -35.12 36.44
C THR A 313 1.37 -34.03 37.45
N GLN A 314 0.98 -34.33 38.68
CA GLN A 314 1.36 -33.64 39.90
C GLN A 314 2.88 -33.47 39.97
N ARG A 315 3.34 -32.27 40.33
CA ARG A 315 4.61 -32.09 41.05
C ARG A 315 4.39 -31.19 42.24
N ASN A 316 4.68 -31.79 43.39
CA ASN A 316 4.94 -31.14 44.66
C ASN A 316 6.09 -30.14 44.52
N ASP A 317 5.98 -29.01 45.21
CA ASP A 317 7.16 -28.36 45.79
C ASP A 317 6.80 -27.82 47.19
N GLN A 318 7.35 -28.50 48.18
CA GLN A 318 7.66 -27.96 49.50
C GLN A 318 9.04 -27.31 49.39
N GLY A 319 9.25 -26.12 49.96
CA GLY A 319 10.57 -25.49 49.93
C GLY A 319 10.64 -24.12 50.57
N ASP A 320 10.53 -24.12 51.90
CA ASP A 320 11.19 -23.27 52.90
C ASP A 320 11.42 -21.75 52.74
N SER A 321 11.10 -21.14 53.88
CA SER A 321 11.31 -19.78 54.35
C SER A 321 12.74 -19.49 54.84
N GLN A 322 13.07 -18.19 54.74
CA GLN A 322 13.86 -17.37 55.69
C GLN A 322 15.41 -17.38 55.69
N ALA A 323 15.93 -16.20 55.30
CA ALA A 323 16.72 -15.25 56.10
C ALA A 323 18.22 -15.49 56.44
N SER A 324 19.06 -14.52 56.02
CA SER A 324 20.11 -13.84 56.82
C SER A 324 20.72 -12.72 55.92
N SER A 325 20.60 -11.42 56.24
CA SER A 325 21.56 -10.56 57.01
C SER A 325 23.00 -10.65 56.49
N ALA A 326 23.80 -9.60 56.27
CA ALA A 326 23.75 -8.16 56.47
C ALA A 326 24.99 -7.54 55.77
N ASP A 327 25.18 -6.22 55.95
CA ASP A 327 26.42 -5.44 55.77
C ASP A 327 26.70 -4.96 54.33
N GLY A 328 26.93 -3.67 54.02
CA GLY A 328 27.42 -2.56 54.83
C GLY A 328 28.65 -1.98 54.11
N GLY A 329 28.53 -0.80 53.47
CA GLY A 329 29.70 -0.15 52.86
C GLY A 329 29.39 0.90 51.79
N GLN A 330 29.14 2.13 52.23
CA GLN A 330 29.35 3.33 51.40
C GLN A 330 30.85 3.63 51.31
N ILE A 331 31.41 3.80 50.11
CA ILE A 331 32.57 4.70 49.88
C ILE A 331 32.39 5.45 48.55
N ARG A 332 32.76 6.74 48.63
CA ARG A 332 32.60 7.86 47.70
C ARG A 332 33.34 7.72 46.36
N LEU A 333 32.75 8.42 45.38
CA LEU A 333 33.33 8.89 44.10
C LEU A 333 34.67 9.64 44.26
N PRO A 334 35.42 9.76 43.16
CA PRO A 334 35.90 11.07 42.76
C PRO A 334 35.45 11.48 41.35
N VAL A 335 35.11 12.77 41.28
CA VAL A 335 34.86 13.60 40.11
C VAL A 335 36.16 13.81 39.34
N GLN A 336 36.12 13.77 38.00
CA GLN A 336 37.05 14.49 37.13
C GLN A 336 36.41 14.82 35.77
N GLN A 337 36.18 16.12 35.56
CA GLN A 337 36.12 16.86 34.29
C GLN A 337 37.00 18.12 34.51
N PRO A 338 37.39 18.93 33.51
CA PRO A 338 37.15 18.84 32.06
C PRO A 338 38.46 18.97 31.22
N ALA A 339 38.37 18.80 29.91
CA ALA A 339 39.35 19.38 28.98
C ALA A 339 38.61 20.07 27.83
N GLU A 340 38.87 21.36 27.69
CA GLU A 340 38.30 22.24 26.67
C GLU A 340 39.00 22.10 25.30
N SER A 341 38.20 22.46 24.29
CA SER A 341 38.39 22.74 22.85
C SER A 341 39.63 23.61 22.48
N PRO A 342 39.97 23.93 21.19
CA PRO A 342 39.08 24.07 20.02
C PRO A 342 39.65 23.69 18.63
N LEU A 343 38.80 23.70 17.59
CA LEU A 343 39.07 24.17 16.22
C LEU A 343 37.73 24.16 15.43
N ARG A 344 36.97 25.26 15.49
CA ARG A 344 36.74 26.25 14.41
C ARG A 344 36.16 25.69 13.10
N ALA A 345 34.89 26.03 12.89
CA ALA A 345 34.23 26.10 11.59
C ALA A 345 34.73 27.31 10.77
N ALA A 346 34.79 27.15 9.44
CA ALA A 346 34.77 28.24 8.46
C ALA A 346 34.33 27.70 7.08
N PRO A 347 33.78 28.56 6.19
CA PRO A 347 32.76 28.21 5.19
C PRO A 347 33.30 27.93 3.78
N LEU A 348 32.48 27.28 2.94
CA LEU A 348 32.70 27.11 1.50
C LEU A 348 32.04 28.27 0.71
N ALA A 349 32.85 28.99 -0.05
CA ALA A 349 32.45 29.91 -1.12
C ALA A 349 33.53 29.94 -2.24
N PRO A 350 33.22 30.35 -3.48
CA PRO A 350 33.70 29.68 -4.71
C PRO A 350 34.75 30.48 -5.54
N GLY A 351 35.35 29.79 -6.53
CA GLY A 351 35.97 30.38 -7.74
C GLY A 351 37.19 29.61 -8.26
N PRO A 352 37.76 29.92 -9.46
CA PRO A 352 37.24 30.77 -10.54
C PRO A 352 37.31 30.15 -11.97
N ASN A 353 36.60 30.81 -12.89
CA ASN A 353 36.79 30.75 -14.35
C ASN A 353 38.23 31.12 -14.75
N SER A 354 38.74 30.49 -15.82
CA SER A 354 39.85 31.02 -16.61
C SER A 354 39.51 30.97 -18.11
N SER A 355 39.49 32.15 -18.71
CA SER A 355 39.19 32.46 -20.10
C SER A 355 40.44 32.40 -20.99
N LEU A 356 40.28 31.84 -22.20
CA LEU A 356 40.87 32.22 -23.52
C LEU A 356 42.38 32.49 -23.69
N PRO A 357 42.90 32.26 -24.91
CA PRO A 357 43.13 33.41 -25.80
C PRO A 357 42.64 33.21 -27.25
N ALA A 358 42.61 34.33 -27.98
CA ALA A 358 42.10 34.52 -29.34
C ALA A 358 43.23 34.60 -30.40
N GLY A 359 42.84 34.41 -31.68
CA GLY A 359 43.55 34.86 -32.89
C GLY A 359 44.01 33.72 -33.81
N GLY A 360 43.74 33.68 -35.13
CA GLY A 360 43.06 34.60 -36.03
C GLY A 360 42.90 34.04 -37.46
N THR A 361 41.95 34.63 -38.20
CA THR A 361 41.96 35.00 -39.65
C THR A 361 42.24 33.99 -40.80
N VAL A 362 41.21 33.83 -41.66
CA VAL A 362 41.16 34.16 -43.12
C VAL A 362 41.07 33.04 -44.20
N SER A 363 40.14 33.32 -45.16
CA SER A 363 39.94 32.83 -46.55
C SER A 363 39.15 31.51 -46.78
N LYS A 364 37.96 31.58 -47.42
CA LYS A 364 37.67 31.45 -48.89
C LYS A 364 38.23 30.14 -49.47
N SER A 365 37.50 29.25 -50.16
CA SER A 365 36.52 29.45 -51.24
C SER A 365 35.84 28.12 -51.64
N ASP A 366 34.69 28.26 -52.32
CA ASP A 366 34.14 27.44 -53.42
C ASP A 366 33.68 25.98 -53.22
N GLY A 367 32.36 25.81 -53.40
CA GLY A 367 31.86 25.29 -54.68
C GLY A 367 31.52 23.80 -54.76
N SER A 368 30.22 23.48 -54.74
CA SER A 368 29.51 23.00 -55.95
C SER A 368 28.15 22.41 -55.60
N ALA A 369 27.14 22.97 -56.24
CA ALA A 369 25.86 22.35 -56.49
C ALA A 369 26.01 21.12 -57.40
N LYS A 370 25.05 20.20 -57.33
CA LYS A 370 24.39 19.67 -58.51
C LYS A 370 23.06 19.01 -58.13
N SER A 371 22.01 19.62 -58.68
CA SER A 371 20.80 19.05 -59.32
C SER A 371 19.98 18.02 -58.57
#